data_AF-X1Q429-F1
#
_entry.id   AF-X1Q429-F1
#
_cell.length_a   1.000
_cell.length_b   1.000
_cell.length_c   1.000
_cell.angle_alpha   90.00
_cell.angle_beta   90.00
_cell.angle_gamma   90.00
#
_symmetry.space_group_name_H-M   'P 1'
#
loop_
_entity.id
_entity.type
_entity.pdbx_description
1 polymer ?
#
loop_
_entity_poly.entity_id
_entity_poly.type
_entity_poly.pdbx_seq_one_letter_code
_entity_poly.pdbx_strand_id
1 'polypeptide(L)'
;TYLAHNEYAALRLRNNSIAADVWVIHDTQVLPLVDFLPDAGKMVWKCHIDTTEPNVFVRDSLMPFMNRYHTVIFSLKQYVLQGLRQPNVCIFAPAIDPLSSKNIGLPSTTISQVLDHHGIDQNRPLVTQISRFDRWKDPWGVIAAYRIAKQRIPELQLALAGGLVAQDDPDALDVLCSVQDYAGDDSDIHIFSGHSTLTD
;
A
#
# COMPACT_ATOMS: atom_id res chain seq x y z
N THR A 1 -1.82 -8.36 -22.97
CA THR A 1 -0.50 -8.60 -22.34
C THR A 1 -0.03 -7.31 -21.68
N TYR A 2 0.98 -7.40 -20.80
CA TYR A 2 1.54 -6.25 -20.09
C TYR A 2 1.94 -5.08 -21.03
N LEU A 3 2.65 -5.38 -22.13
CA LEU A 3 3.02 -4.38 -23.13
C LEU A 3 1.83 -3.83 -23.90
N ALA A 4 0.90 -4.67 -24.34
CA ALA A 4 -0.27 -4.22 -25.10
C ALA A 4 -1.16 -3.25 -24.30
N HIS A 5 -1.25 -3.43 -22.97
CA HIS A 5 -1.99 -2.50 -22.11
C HIS A 5 -1.30 -1.13 -22.03
N ASN A 6 0.04 -1.12 -21.96
CA ASN A 6 0.84 0.09 -21.97
C ASN A 6 0.76 0.83 -23.32
N GLU A 7 0.84 0.10 -24.42
CA GLU A 7 0.66 0.66 -25.76
C GLU A 7 -0.75 1.28 -25.92
N TYR A 8 -1.79 0.56 -25.47
CA TYR A 8 -3.15 1.08 -25.47
C TYR A 8 -3.31 2.34 -24.62
N ALA A 9 -2.73 2.36 -23.41
CA ALA A 9 -2.73 3.54 -22.54
C ALA A 9 -2.05 4.73 -23.21
N ALA A 10 -0.89 4.53 -23.85
CA ALA A 10 -0.20 5.58 -24.60
C ALA A 10 -1.01 6.09 -25.79
N LEU A 11 -1.67 5.19 -26.54
CA LEU A 11 -2.58 5.58 -27.63
C LEU A 11 -3.75 6.43 -27.12
N ARG A 12 -4.32 6.09 -25.96
CA ARG A 12 -5.39 6.88 -25.33
C ARG A 12 -4.90 8.28 -24.96
N LEU A 13 -3.69 8.41 -24.40
CA LEU A 13 -3.10 9.72 -24.09
C LEU A 13 -2.90 10.56 -25.36
N ARG A 14 -2.36 9.95 -26.43
CA ARG A 14 -2.15 10.64 -27.72
C ARG A 14 -3.47 11.05 -28.39
N ASN A 15 -4.47 10.18 -28.40
CA ASN A 15 -5.78 10.47 -29.00
C ASN A 15 -6.52 11.61 -28.27
N ASN A 16 -6.24 11.80 -26.97
CA ASN A 16 -6.75 12.93 -26.20
C ASN A 16 -5.84 14.17 -26.27
N SER A 17 -4.83 14.17 -27.15
CA SER A 17 -3.85 15.26 -27.32
C SER A 17 -3.17 15.68 -26.01
N ILE A 18 -2.95 14.71 -25.09
CA ILE A 18 -2.26 14.98 -23.83
C ILE A 18 -0.77 15.17 -24.13
N ALA A 19 -0.27 16.37 -23.84
CA ALA A 19 1.14 16.71 -23.84
C ALA A 19 1.56 17.13 -22.43
N ALA A 20 2.81 16.87 -22.08
CA ALA A 20 3.38 17.25 -20.80
C ALA A 20 4.82 17.70 -20.98
N ASP A 21 5.23 18.67 -20.17
CA ASP A 21 6.63 19.07 -20.06
C ASP A 21 7.46 18.02 -19.31
N VAL A 22 6.83 17.32 -18.37
CA VAL A 22 7.41 16.22 -17.60
C VAL A 22 6.35 15.14 -17.38
N TRP A 23 6.71 13.89 -17.61
CA TRP A 23 5.86 12.74 -17.28
C TRP A 23 6.31 12.11 -15.96
N VAL A 24 5.40 11.99 -15.00
CA VAL A 24 5.66 11.27 -13.75
C VAL A 24 4.86 9.96 -13.76
N ILE A 25 5.57 8.85 -13.86
CA ILE A 25 5.00 7.51 -14.00
C ILE A 25 5.16 6.79 -12.66
N HIS A 26 4.08 6.18 -12.17
CA HIS A 26 4.05 5.52 -10.87
C HIS A 26 3.91 4.00 -11.02
N ASP A 27 4.71 3.29 -10.22
CA ASP A 27 4.75 1.83 -10.11
C ASP A 27 5.04 1.07 -11.42
N THR A 28 5.05 -0.26 -11.31
CA THR A 28 5.52 -1.17 -12.36
C THR A 28 4.44 -1.44 -13.41
N GLN A 29 3.15 -1.28 -13.11
CA GLN A 29 2.05 -1.59 -14.04
C GLN A 29 2.17 -0.82 -15.37
N VAL A 30 2.67 0.42 -15.30
CA VAL A 30 2.78 1.35 -16.43
C VAL A 30 4.22 1.72 -16.81
N LEU A 31 5.20 1.00 -16.28
CA LEU A 31 6.63 1.23 -16.54
C LEU A 31 7.02 1.20 -18.04
N PRO A 32 6.41 0.38 -18.92
CA PRO A 32 6.71 0.38 -20.35
C PRO A 32 6.22 1.62 -21.10
N LEU A 33 5.46 2.53 -20.49
CA LEU A 33 5.03 3.77 -21.14
C LEU A 33 6.20 4.60 -21.70
N VAL A 34 7.41 4.46 -21.14
CA VAL A 34 8.63 5.10 -21.64
C VAL A 34 8.99 4.74 -23.08
N ASP A 35 8.52 3.61 -23.58
CA ASP A 35 8.73 3.20 -24.97
C ASP A 35 7.67 3.75 -25.93
N PHE A 36 6.54 4.21 -25.39
CA PHE A 36 5.37 4.61 -26.17
C PHE A 36 5.02 6.10 -26.06
N LEU A 37 5.62 6.84 -25.13
CA LEU A 37 5.42 8.28 -24.98
C LEU A 37 6.62 9.05 -25.56
N PRO A 38 6.40 10.28 -26.07
CA PRO A 38 7.48 11.07 -26.63
C PRO A 38 8.47 11.51 -25.53
N ASP A 39 9.75 11.45 -25.87
CA ASP A 39 10.87 11.98 -25.10
C ASP A 39 11.04 11.39 -23.68
N ALA A 40 11.71 10.23 -23.64
CA ALA A 40 12.11 9.58 -22.38
C ALA A 40 13.00 10.47 -21.48
N GLY A 41 13.68 11.48 -22.06
CA GLY A 41 14.49 12.45 -21.33
C GLY A 41 13.69 13.38 -20.41
N LYS A 42 12.35 13.39 -20.53
CA LYS A 42 11.41 14.14 -19.69
C LYS A 42 10.62 13.26 -18.74
N MET A 43 11.00 12.01 -18.58
CA MET A 43 10.22 11.04 -17.81
C MET A 43 10.89 10.72 -16.47
N VAL A 44 10.08 10.77 -15.42
CA VAL A 44 10.41 10.36 -14.06
C VAL A 44 9.58 9.12 -13.75
N TRP A 45 10.23 8.05 -13.29
CA TRP A 45 9.54 6.89 -12.75
C TRP A 45 9.66 6.87 -11.22
N LYS A 46 8.57 6.60 -10.51
CA LYS A 46 8.55 6.41 -9.06
C LYS A 46 8.08 5.00 -8.72
N CYS A 47 8.97 4.24 -8.08
CA CYS A 47 8.67 2.93 -7.53
C CYS A 47 8.15 3.08 -6.10
N HIS A 48 6.97 2.56 -5.79
CA HIS A 48 6.38 2.60 -4.44
C HIS A 48 6.54 1.28 -3.67
N ILE A 49 6.99 0.22 -4.34
CA ILE A 49 7.17 -1.11 -3.75
C ILE A 49 8.59 -1.35 -3.23
N ASP A 50 8.71 -2.36 -2.36
CA ASP A 50 9.99 -2.88 -1.91
C ASP A 50 10.69 -3.68 -3.02
N THR A 51 11.96 -3.37 -3.24
CA THR A 51 12.83 -4.01 -4.24
C THR A 51 14.16 -4.47 -3.66
N THR A 52 14.20 -4.75 -2.35
CA THR A 52 15.36 -5.34 -1.65
C THR A 52 15.66 -6.76 -2.15
N GLU A 53 14.64 -7.61 -2.24
CA GLU A 53 14.75 -9.00 -2.70
C GLU A 53 13.78 -9.28 -3.87
N PRO A 54 13.97 -8.64 -5.02
CA PRO A 54 13.07 -8.80 -6.16
C PRO A 54 13.28 -10.16 -6.82
N ASN A 55 12.21 -10.72 -7.37
CA ASN A 55 12.33 -11.86 -8.26
C ASN A 55 13.27 -11.51 -9.44
N VAL A 56 14.32 -12.30 -9.63
CA VAL A 56 15.39 -12.03 -10.63
C VAL A 56 14.83 -11.91 -12.04
N PHE A 57 13.91 -12.80 -12.44
CA PHE A 57 13.31 -12.77 -13.78
C PHE A 57 12.49 -11.49 -14.01
N VAL A 58 11.69 -11.07 -13.02
CA VAL A 58 10.89 -9.84 -13.11
C VAL A 58 11.82 -8.62 -13.15
N ARG A 59 12.82 -8.56 -12.27
CA ARG A 59 13.83 -7.49 -12.26
C ARG A 59 14.49 -7.35 -13.62
N ASP A 60 15.00 -8.45 -14.17
CA ASP A 60 15.77 -8.43 -15.42
C ASP A 60 14.88 -8.11 -16.63
N SER A 61 13.62 -8.53 -16.60
CA SER A 61 12.63 -8.21 -17.64
C SER A 61 12.24 -6.73 -17.64
N LEU A 62 12.20 -6.08 -16.47
CA LEU A 62 11.79 -4.69 -16.33
C LEU A 62 12.96 -3.68 -16.38
N MET A 63 14.18 -4.13 -16.08
CA MET A 63 15.40 -3.32 -16.05
C MET A 63 15.64 -2.49 -17.33
N PRO A 64 15.36 -2.98 -18.55
CA PRO A 64 15.50 -2.17 -19.77
C PRO A 64 14.62 -0.92 -19.76
N PHE A 65 13.37 -1.02 -19.30
CA PHE A 65 12.47 0.13 -19.22
C PHE A 65 12.93 1.13 -18.15
N MET A 66 13.32 0.64 -16.96
CA MET A 66 13.80 1.50 -15.87
C MET A 66 15.00 2.34 -16.29
N ASN A 67 15.91 1.78 -17.10
CA ASN A 67 17.09 2.49 -17.58
C ASN A 67 16.77 3.60 -18.60
N ARG A 68 15.59 3.60 -19.22
CA ARG A 68 15.23 4.63 -20.22
C ARG A 68 14.68 5.90 -19.59
N TYR A 69 14.21 5.85 -18.35
CA TYR A 69 13.75 7.03 -17.64
C TYR A 69 14.90 7.99 -17.37
N HIS A 70 14.63 9.29 -17.37
CA HIS A 70 15.63 10.29 -16.99
C HIS A 70 15.93 10.24 -15.48
N THR A 71 14.89 10.07 -14.67
CA THR A 71 15.00 9.96 -13.21
C THR A 71 14.19 8.77 -12.72
N VAL A 72 14.75 8.04 -11.77
CA VAL A 72 14.04 6.98 -11.03
C VAL A 72 14.03 7.29 -9.55
N ILE A 73 12.86 7.18 -8.93
CA ILE A 73 12.61 7.54 -7.54
C ILE A 73 12.30 6.29 -6.74
N PHE A 74 13.00 6.12 -5.63
CA PHE A 74 12.72 5.08 -4.63
C PHE A 74 12.40 5.72 -3.28
N SER A 75 11.56 5.06 -2.49
CA SER A 75 11.21 5.50 -1.13
C SER A 75 12.39 5.40 -0.16
N LEU A 76 13.26 4.40 -0.32
CA LEU A 76 14.41 4.14 0.53
C LEU A 76 15.64 3.77 -0.31
N LYS A 77 16.83 4.09 0.21
CA LYS A 77 18.10 3.76 -0.46
C LYS A 77 18.27 2.25 -0.70
N GLN A 78 17.79 1.42 0.23
CA GLN A 78 17.87 -0.04 0.12
C GLN A 78 17.01 -0.62 -1.02
N TYR A 79 16.04 0.14 -1.52
CA TYR A 79 15.20 -0.29 -2.66
C TYR A 79 15.89 -0.04 -4.00
N VAL A 80 17.01 0.69 -4.05
CA VAL A 80 17.70 0.95 -5.32
C VAL A 80 18.20 -0.36 -5.91
N LEU A 81 17.66 -0.71 -7.07
CA LEU A 81 18.01 -1.93 -7.80
C LEU A 81 19.44 -1.88 -8.34
N GLN A 82 20.18 -2.96 -8.15
CA GLN A 82 21.47 -3.14 -8.82
C GLN A 82 21.28 -3.25 -10.33
N GLY A 83 22.13 -2.58 -11.11
CA GLY A 83 22.09 -2.63 -12.58
C GLY A 83 21.43 -1.43 -13.27
N LEU A 84 20.93 -0.45 -12.50
CA LEU A 84 20.58 0.87 -13.03
C LEU A 84 21.85 1.61 -13.45
N ARG A 85 21.93 2.01 -14.73
CA ARG A 85 23.14 2.60 -15.33
C ARG A 85 22.94 4.03 -15.81
N GLN A 86 21.76 4.32 -16.36
CA GLN A 86 21.46 5.57 -17.06
C GLN A 86 20.67 6.61 -16.25
N PRO A 87 19.68 6.24 -15.42
CA PRO A 87 18.83 7.25 -14.79
C PRO A 87 19.51 7.93 -13.61
N ASN A 88 19.12 9.18 -13.36
CA ASN A 88 19.36 9.83 -12.08
C ASN A 88 18.54 9.12 -11.00
N VAL A 89 19.21 8.56 -9.99
CA VAL A 89 18.54 7.90 -8.86
C VAL A 89 18.27 8.93 -7.76
N CYS A 90 17.00 9.06 -7.36
CA CYS A 90 16.56 9.94 -6.27
C CYS A 90 15.88 9.14 -5.17
N ILE A 91 16.18 9.48 -3.92
CA ILE A 91 15.49 8.91 -2.75
C ILE A 91 14.48 9.93 -2.25
N PHE A 92 13.20 9.55 -2.27
CA PHE A 92 12.10 10.41 -1.85
C PHE A 92 11.06 9.61 -1.08
N ALA A 93 11.06 9.78 0.24
CA ALA A 93 10.12 9.12 1.13
C ALA A 93 8.66 9.52 0.82
N PRO A 94 7.68 8.64 1.05
CA PRO A 94 6.28 9.02 1.00
C PRO A 94 5.98 10.09 2.06
N ALA A 95 5.04 10.98 1.76
CA ALA A 95 4.57 12.01 2.66
C ALA A 95 3.10 11.77 3.03
N ILE A 96 2.71 12.28 4.19
CA ILE A 96 1.30 12.37 4.60
C ILE A 96 0.84 13.82 4.46
N ASP A 97 -0.42 14.02 4.10
CA ASP A 97 -1.05 15.33 4.17
C ASP A 97 -1.66 15.53 5.57
N PRO A 98 -1.08 16.38 6.44
CA PRO A 98 -1.57 16.58 7.80
C PRO A 98 -2.96 17.21 7.87
N LEU A 99 -3.47 17.78 6.76
CA LEU A 99 -4.78 18.42 6.68
C LEU A 99 -5.84 17.52 6.04
N SER A 100 -5.46 16.34 5.56
CA SER A 100 -6.43 15.37 5.04
C SER A 100 -7.30 14.78 6.15
N SER A 101 -8.53 14.39 5.82
CA SER A 101 -9.51 13.82 6.76
C SER A 101 -8.98 12.65 7.59
N LYS A 102 -8.02 11.88 7.06
CA LYS A 102 -7.37 10.76 7.74
C LYS A 102 -6.41 11.19 8.86
N ASN A 103 -5.82 12.38 8.76
CA ASN A 103 -4.70 12.81 9.61
C ASN A 103 -5.05 14.00 10.52
N ILE A 104 -6.19 14.67 10.30
CA ILE A 104 -6.67 15.71 11.20
C ILE A 104 -7.07 15.13 12.55
N GLY A 105 -6.89 15.92 13.61
CA GLY A 105 -7.36 15.55 14.94
C GLY A 105 -8.89 15.52 14.99
N LEU A 106 -9.44 14.48 15.61
CA LEU A 106 -10.88 14.36 15.88
C LEU A 106 -11.19 14.84 17.30
N PRO A 107 -12.38 15.41 17.55
CA PRO A 107 -12.85 15.71 18.90
C PRO A 107 -12.89 14.44 19.76
N SER A 108 -12.53 14.54 21.04
CA SER A 108 -12.55 13.40 21.97
C SER A 108 -13.92 12.75 22.09
N THR A 109 -15.00 13.54 21.97
CA THR A 109 -16.38 13.04 21.96
C THR A 109 -16.65 12.12 20.77
N THR A 110 -16.16 12.49 19.59
CA THR A 110 -16.27 11.67 18.38
C THR A 110 -15.47 10.39 18.53
N ILE A 111 -14.23 10.49 19.04
CA ILE A 111 -13.38 9.30 19.28
C ILE A 111 -14.07 8.33 20.24
N SER A 112 -14.59 8.82 21.38
CA SER A 112 -15.31 7.98 22.35
C SER A 112 -16.52 7.31 21.72
N GLN A 113 -17.33 8.06 20.97
CA GLN A 113 -18.52 7.52 20.32
C GLN A 113 -18.19 6.40 19.33
N VAL A 114 -17.14 6.57 18.51
CA VAL A 114 -16.72 5.55 17.54
C VAL A 114 -16.19 4.31 18.26
N LEU A 115 -15.34 4.46 19.28
CA LEU A 115 -14.80 3.32 20.02
C LEU A 115 -15.91 2.54 20.75
N ASP A 116 -16.83 3.24 21.41
CA ASP A 116 -17.97 2.62 22.10
C ASP A 116 -18.91 1.90 21.12
N HIS A 117 -19.19 2.52 19.96
CA HIS A 117 -20.01 1.92 18.91
C HIS A 117 -19.42 0.60 18.40
N HIS A 118 -18.10 0.50 18.34
CA HIS A 118 -17.38 -0.68 17.91
C HIS A 118 -17.01 -1.66 19.05
N GLY A 119 -17.50 -1.44 20.27
CA GLY A 119 -17.28 -2.36 21.40
C GLY A 119 -15.86 -2.36 21.95
N ILE A 120 -15.07 -1.32 21.68
CA ILE A 120 -13.72 -1.16 22.24
C ILE A 120 -13.84 -0.50 23.60
N ASP A 121 -13.27 -1.12 24.64
CA ASP A 121 -13.32 -0.60 26.00
C ASP A 121 -12.19 0.40 26.21
N GLN A 122 -12.57 1.66 26.31
CA GLN A 122 -11.63 2.78 26.45
C GLN A 122 -10.85 2.77 27.77
N ASN A 123 -11.24 1.96 28.76
CA ASN A 123 -10.52 1.80 30.01
C ASN A 123 -9.46 0.70 29.95
N ARG A 124 -9.42 -0.07 28.85
CA ARG A 124 -8.50 -1.19 28.66
C ARG A 124 -7.44 -0.85 27.61
N PRO A 125 -6.21 -1.40 27.71
CA PRO A 125 -5.18 -1.16 26.72
C PRO A 125 -5.59 -1.67 25.34
N LEU A 126 -5.40 -0.85 24.30
CA LEU A 126 -5.66 -1.21 22.91
C LEU A 126 -4.36 -1.20 22.10
N VAL A 127 -4.11 -2.26 21.34
CA VAL A 127 -3.11 -2.29 20.26
C VAL A 127 -3.82 -2.39 18.91
N THR A 128 -3.25 -1.76 17.88
CA THR A 128 -3.90 -1.70 16.57
C THR A 128 -2.96 -2.06 15.43
N GLN A 129 -3.52 -2.65 14.39
CA GLN A 129 -2.92 -2.71 13.06
C GLN A 129 -3.90 -2.06 12.08
N ILE A 130 -3.44 -1.00 11.43
CA ILE A 130 -4.20 -0.29 10.38
C ILE A 130 -3.56 -0.60 9.03
N SER A 131 -4.09 -1.59 8.31
CA SER A 131 -3.60 -2.00 7.00
C SER A 131 -4.65 -2.75 6.20
N ARG A 132 -4.44 -2.91 4.89
CA ARG A 132 -5.22 -3.88 4.11
C ARG A 132 -5.07 -5.29 4.69
N PHE A 133 -6.10 -6.11 4.50
CA PHE A 133 -6.04 -7.55 4.72
C PHE A 133 -5.27 -8.18 3.55
N ASP A 134 -3.96 -8.11 3.66
CA ASP A 134 -3.00 -8.50 2.65
C ASP A 134 -1.96 -9.39 3.34
N ARG A 135 -1.58 -10.50 2.69
CA ARG A 135 -0.63 -11.49 3.23
C ARG A 135 0.70 -10.87 3.67
N TRP A 136 1.17 -9.83 2.97
CA TRP A 136 2.42 -9.13 3.24
C TRP A 136 2.35 -8.21 4.45
N LYS A 137 1.16 -7.97 5.00
CA LYS A 137 0.96 -7.22 6.26
C LYS A 137 0.92 -8.13 7.49
N ASP A 138 0.95 -9.44 7.28
CA ASP A 138 0.97 -10.48 8.31
C ASP A 138 0.02 -10.22 9.51
N PRO A 139 -1.30 -10.10 9.26
CA PRO A 139 -2.28 -9.96 10.35
C PRO A 139 -2.30 -11.16 11.31
N TRP A 140 -1.95 -12.37 10.86
CA TRP A 140 -1.82 -13.55 11.74
C TRP A 140 -0.68 -13.40 12.74
N GLY A 141 0.48 -12.94 12.27
CA GLY A 141 1.63 -12.64 13.12
C GLY A 141 1.28 -11.60 14.19
N VAL A 142 0.46 -10.61 13.86
CA VAL A 142 -0.03 -9.62 14.84
C VAL A 142 -0.96 -10.26 15.88
N ILE A 143 -1.88 -11.14 15.48
CA ILE A 143 -2.71 -11.90 16.44
C ILE A 143 -1.82 -12.79 17.33
N ALA A 144 -0.80 -13.45 16.78
CA ALA A 144 0.12 -14.28 17.55
C ALA A 144 0.92 -13.44 18.56
N ALA A 145 1.44 -12.29 18.15
CA ALA A 145 2.14 -11.35 19.02
C ALA A 145 1.23 -10.78 20.12
N TYR A 146 -0.01 -10.44 19.77
CA TYR A 146 -1.05 -10.02 20.70
C TYR A 146 -1.31 -11.09 21.78
N ARG A 147 -1.47 -12.37 21.38
CA ARG A 147 -1.68 -13.47 22.34
C ARG A 147 -0.52 -13.63 23.31
N ILE A 148 0.72 -13.43 22.86
CA ILE A 148 1.90 -13.41 23.73
C ILE A 148 1.83 -12.23 24.71
N ALA A 149 1.50 -11.04 24.24
CA ALA A 149 1.36 -9.85 25.08
C ALA A 149 0.23 -9.98 26.12
N LYS A 150 -0.90 -10.58 25.72
CA LYS A 150 -2.08 -10.80 26.57
C LYS A 150 -1.79 -11.70 27.78
N GLN A 151 -0.81 -12.60 27.68
CA GLN A 151 -0.35 -13.40 28.84
C GLN A 151 0.18 -12.53 30.00
N ARG A 152 0.70 -11.33 29.69
CA ARG A 152 1.20 -10.37 30.68
C ARG A 152 0.20 -9.25 30.97
N ILE A 153 -0.66 -8.94 30.00
CA ILE A 153 -1.69 -7.89 30.09
C ILE A 153 -3.04 -8.54 29.77
N PRO A 154 -3.70 -9.18 30.75
CA PRO A 154 -4.94 -9.93 30.49
C PRO A 154 -6.07 -9.08 29.90
N GLU A 155 -6.08 -7.79 30.18
CA GLU A 155 -7.09 -6.85 29.69
C GLU A 155 -6.81 -6.30 28.28
N LEU A 156 -5.71 -6.69 27.63
CA LEU A 156 -5.33 -6.15 26.32
C LEU A 156 -6.37 -6.47 25.24
N GLN A 157 -6.72 -5.45 24.45
CA GLN A 157 -7.55 -5.56 23.25
C GLN A 157 -6.69 -5.36 21.98
N LEU A 158 -7.09 -6.01 20.88
CA LEU A 158 -6.49 -5.85 19.56
C LEU A 158 -7.54 -5.36 18.57
N ALA A 159 -7.24 -4.31 17.81
CA ALA A 159 -8.04 -3.92 16.64
C ALA A 159 -7.24 -4.08 15.34
N LEU A 160 -7.75 -4.90 14.43
CA LEU A 160 -7.27 -5.02 13.05
C LEU A 160 -8.25 -4.26 12.15
N ALA A 161 -7.83 -3.14 11.56
CA ALA A 161 -8.69 -2.33 10.71
C ALA A 161 -8.11 -2.16 9.30
N GLY A 162 -8.92 -2.43 8.28
CA GLY A 162 -8.50 -2.40 6.89
C GLY A 162 -9.64 -2.25 5.91
N GLY A 163 -9.45 -1.44 4.87
CA GLY A 163 -10.37 -1.41 3.73
C GLY A 163 -10.27 -2.70 2.92
N LEU A 164 -11.43 -3.27 2.54
CA LEU A 164 -11.53 -4.41 1.61
C LEU A 164 -11.31 -4.01 0.14
N VAL A 165 -11.46 -2.72 -0.18
CA VAL A 165 -11.61 -2.27 -1.57
C VAL A 165 -10.26 -1.86 -2.14
N ALA A 166 -9.47 -2.84 -2.55
CA ALA A 166 -8.72 -2.70 -3.79
C ALA A 166 -9.37 -3.65 -4.79
N GLN A 167 -10.00 -3.14 -5.85
CA GLN A 167 -10.54 -3.99 -6.94
C GLN A 167 -9.46 -4.89 -7.57
N ASP A 168 -8.19 -4.59 -7.30
CA ASP A 168 -7.02 -5.24 -7.85
C ASP A 168 -6.43 -6.33 -6.94
N ASP A 169 -6.99 -6.60 -5.76
CA ASP A 169 -6.50 -7.65 -4.84
C ASP A 169 -7.54 -8.78 -4.67
N PRO A 170 -7.53 -9.80 -5.55
CA PRO A 170 -8.49 -10.90 -5.50
C PRO A 170 -8.36 -11.75 -4.23
N ASP A 171 -7.20 -11.70 -3.55
CA ASP A 171 -6.91 -12.55 -2.40
C ASP A 171 -7.33 -11.90 -1.07
N ALA A 172 -7.68 -10.61 -1.06
CA ALA A 172 -7.94 -9.86 0.17
C ALA A 172 -9.10 -10.44 1.00
N LEU A 173 -10.11 -11.01 0.33
CA LEU A 173 -11.23 -11.68 1.00
C LEU A 173 -10.79 -13.00 1.66
N ASP A 174 -10.00 -13.80 0.96
CA ASP A 174 -9.49 -15.07 1.50
C ASP A 174 -8.56 -14.83 2.71
N VAL A 175 -7.74 -13.78 2.63
CA VAL A 175 -6.92 -13.31 3.76
C VAL A 175 -7.80 -12.88 4.93
N LEU A 176 -8.85 -12.08 4.70
CA LEU A 176 -9.76 -11.67 5.77
C LEU A 176 -10.42 -12.87 6.46
N CYS A 177 -11.02 -13.79 5.69
CA CYS A 177 -11.69 -14.97 6.23
C CYS A 177 -10.74 -15.80 7.09
N SER A 178 -9.53 -16.07 6.58
CA SER A 178 -8.54 -16.85 7.33
C SER A 178 -7.95 -16.10 8.53
N VAL A 179 -7.98 -14.77 8.57
CA VAL A 179 -7.66 -13.99 9.77
C VAL A 179 -8.77 -14.09 10.81
N GLN A 180 -10.04 -14.04 10.40
CA GLN A 180 -11.19 -14.23 11.30
C GLN A 180 -11.18 -15.63 11.92
N ASP A 181 -10.95 -16.67 11.11
CA ASP A 181 -10.80 -18.05 11.58
C ASP A 181 -9.64 -18.19 12.57
N TYR A 182 -8.51 -17.51 12.30
CA TYR A 182 -7.34 -17.54 13.17
C TYR A 182 -7.55 -16.78 14.49
N ALA A 183 -8.34 -15.70 14.48
CA ALA A 183 -8.73 -14.98 15.69
C ALA A 183 -9.62 -15.86 16.60
N GLY A 184 -10.53 -16.62 15.99
CA GLY A 184 -11.48 -17.49 16.70
C GLY A 184 -12.47 -16.68 17.54
N ASP A 185 -12.90 -17.24 18.67
CA ASP A 185 -13.92 -16.63 19.54
C ASP A 185 -13.36 -15.63 20.58
N ASP A 186 -12.15 -15.11 20.39
CA ASP A 186 -11.56 -14.13 21.32
C ASP A 186 -12.26 -12.78 21.20
N SER A 187 -13.13 -12.45 22.16
CA SER A 187 -13.93 -11.23 22.17
C SER A 187 -13.13 -9.93 22.30
N ASP A 188 -11.83 -10.01 22.60
CA ASP A 188 -10.96 -8.84 22.67
C ASP A 188 -10.21 -8.57 21.35
N ILE A 189 -10.42 -9.39 20.32
CA ILE A 189 -9.92 -9.16 18.97
C ILE A 189 -11.05 -8.56 18.11
N HIS A 190 -10.90 -7.30 17.75
CA HIS A 190 -11.82 -6.55 16.92
C HIS A 190 -11.31 -6.51 15.47
N ILE A 191 -12.12 -6.94 14.51
CA ILE A 191 -11.74 -6.96 13.09
C ILE A 191 -12.70 -6.08 12.29
N PHE A 192 -12.17 -5.01 11.70
CA PHE A 192 -12.93 -4.04 10.91
C PHE A 192 -12.53 -4.12 9.44
N SER A 193 -13.44 -4.61 8.60
CA SER A 193 -13.22 -4.78 7.17
C SER A 193 -14.34 -4.12 6.35
N GLY A 194 -13.99 -3.13 5.51
CA GLY A 194 -14.92 -2.54 4.51
C GLY A 194 -15.38 -1.11 4.77
N HIS A 195 -16.01 -0.51 3.74
CA HIS A 195 -16.48 0.88 3.75
C HIS A 195 -17.62 1.09 4.76
N SER A 196 -18.52 0.11 4.95
CA SER A 196 -19.75 0.26 5.74
C SER A 196 -19.57 0.23 7.25
N THR A 197 -18.43 -0.20 7.76
CA THR A 197 -18.12 -0.22 9.20
C THR A 197 -17.24 0.94 9.63
N LEU A 198 -16.77 1.78 8.70
CA LEU A 198 -15.83 2.88 8.97
C LEU A 198 -16.27 4.22 8.34
N THR A 199 -17.52 4.32 7.88
CA THR A 199 -18.07 5.53 7.23
C THR A 199 -18.88 6.45 8.13
N ASP A 200 -18.94 6.18 9.43
CA ASP A 200 -19.61 7.07 10.39
C ASP A 200 -18.58 7.95 11.14
#